data_AF-A0A3A8UD15-F1
#
_entry.id   AF-A0A3A8UD15-F1
#
_cell.length_a   1.000
_cell.length_b   1.000
_cell.length_c   1.000
_cell.angle_alpha   90.00
_cell.angle_beta   90.00
_cell.angle_gamma   90.00
#
_symmetry.space_group_name_H-M   'P 1'
#
loop_
_entity.id
_entity.type
_entity.pdbx_description
1 polymer ?
#
loop_
_entity_poly.entity_id
_entity_poly.type
_entity_poly.pdbx_seq_one_letter_code
_entity_poly.pdbx_strand_id
1 'polypeptide(L)'
;MKDVTASLFAGGDTRQTPSVSQLTRLSLIEGRLARLKEKLNLSCPVLTLVVTGRNTLVQKETGSIETAEELIGFYNETHVIQVSVRPRQNAVILYLARKLNPRRD
;
A
#
# COMPACT_ATOMS: atom_id res chain seq x y z
N MET A 1 23.26 -11.32 -36.86
CA MET A 1 22.40 -10.38 -36.13
C MET A 1 22.49 -10.80 -34.67
N LYS A 2 23.18 -10.03 -33.82
CA LYS A 2 23.42 -10.38 -32.41
C LYS A 2 22.24 -9.86 -31.58
N ASP A 3 21.58 -10.74 -30.84
CA ASP A 3 20.49 -10.39 -29.92
C ASP A 3 20.99 -9.44 -28.83
N VAL A 4 20.55 -8.18 -28.91
CA VAL A 4 20.93 -7.07 -28.02
C VAL A 4 20.15 -7.09 -26.70
N THR A 5 19.30 -8.10 -26.47
CA THR A 5 18.41 -8.16 -25.30
C THR A 5 19.06 -8.82 -24.07
N ALA A 6 20.14 -9.59 -24.24
CA ALA A 6 20.79 -10.27 -23.11
C ALA A 6 21.65 -9.34 -22.24
N SER A 7 22.11 -8.20 -22.77
CA SER A 7 23.03 -7.28 -22.08
C SER A 7 22.35 -6.17 -21.28
N LEU A 8 21.01 -6.07 -21.30
CA LEU A 8 20.26 -5.08 -20.51
C LEU A 8 19.91 -5.54 -19.08
N PHE A 9 20.13 -6.81 -18.75
CA PHE A 9 19.79 -7.38 -17.43
C PHE A 9 21.02 -7.65 -16.56
N ALA A 10 22.20 -7.21 -16.97
CA ALA A 10 23.47 -7.45 -16.26
C ALA A 10 23.87 -6.31 -15.30
N GLY A 11 22.97 -5.37 -15.00
CA GLY A 11 23.21 -4.29 -14.05
C GLY A 11 22.40 -4.51 -12.78
N GLY A 12 23.09 -4.76 -11.66
CA GLY A 12 22.49 -4.95 -10.35
C GLY A 12 21.69 -3.72 -9.92
N ASP A 13 20.37 -3.85 -9.94
CA ASP A 13 19.46 -2.97 -9.24
C ASP A 13 18.42 -3.88 -8.60
N THR A 14 18.42 -3.95 -7.27
CA THR A 14 17.56 -4.85 -6.47
C THR A 14 16.11 -4.35 -6.44
N ARG A 15 15.63 -3.76 -7.54
CA ARG A 15 14.21 -3.50 -7.77
C ARG A 15 13.57 -4.82 -8.12
N GLN A 16 13.20 -5.58 -7.09
CA GLN A 16 12.34 -6.75 -7.27
C GLN A 16 11.14 -6.32 -8.09
N THR A 17 11.04 -6.83 -9.31
CA THR A 17 9.87 -6.59 -10.15
C THR A 17 8.66 -7.06 -9.36
N PRO A 18 7.65 -6.21 -9.12
CA PRO A 18 6.49 -6.61 -8.36
C PRO A 18 5.82 -7.78 -9.07
N SER A 19 5.54 -8.83 -8.32
CA SER A 19 4.83 -10.00 -8.83
C SER A 19 3.45 -9.58 -9.34
N VAL A 20 2.92 -10.32 -10.33
CA VAL A 20 1.56 -10.07 -10.87
C VAL A 20 0.53 -10.04 -9.73
N SER A 21 0.68 -10.91 -8.72
CA SER A 21 -0.20 -10.93 -7.55
C SER A 21 -0.08 -9.68 -6.65
N GLN A 22 1.12 -9.10 -6.51
CA GLN A 22 1.33 -7.82 -5.81
C GLN A 22 0.67 -6.66 -6.55
N LEU A 23 0.81 -6.61 -7.88
CA LEU A 23 0.18 -5.59 -8.72
C LEU A 23 -1.34 -5.69 -8.68
N THR A 24 -1.90 -6.89 -8.87
CA THR A 24 -3.36 -7.09 -8.80
C THR A 24 -3.91 -6.71 -7.43
N ARG A 25 -3.21 -7.06 -6.34
CA ARG A 25 -3.62 -6.69 -4.99
C ARG A 25 -3.56 -5.18 -4.77
N LEU A 26 -2.50 -4.52 -5.23
CA LEU A 26 -2.35 -3.07 -5.15
C LEU A 26 -3.51 -2.36 -5.85
N SER A 27 -3.78 -2.71 -7.11
CA SER A 27 -4.87 -2.10 -7.89
C SER A 27 -6.24 -2.30 -7.25
N LEU A 28 -6.49 -3.46 -6.62
CA LEU A 28 -7.73 -3.71 -5.89
C LEU A 28 -7.86 -2.81 -4.64
N ILE A 29 -6.75 -2.62 -3.92
CA ILE A 29 -6.71 -1.77 -2.72
C ILE A 29 -6.89 -0.29 -3.10
N GLU A 30 -6.17 0.18 -4.11
CA GLU A 30 -6.30 1.54 -4.64
C GLU A 30 -7.70 1.82 -5.17
N GLY A 31 -8.27 0.88 -5.94
CA GLY A 31 -9.65 0.99 -6.41
C GLY A 31 -10.67 1.06 -5.26
N ARG A 32 -10.40 0.36 -4.15
CA ARG A 32 -11.22 0.46 -2.94
C ARG A 32 -11.02 1.80 -2.23
N LEU A 33 -9.79 2.29 -2.12
CA LEU A 33 -9.51 3.61 -1.56
C LEU A 33 -10.20 4.70 -2.38
N ALA A 34 -10.15 4.64 -3.71
CA ALA A 34 -10.81 5.60 -4.60
C ALA A 34 -12.31 5.70 -4.34
N ARG A 35 -13.01 4.57 -4.14
CA ARG A 35 -14.44 4.56 -3.77
C ARG A 35 -14.70 5.10 -2.36
N LEU A 36 -13.75 4.90 -1.45
CA LEU A 36 -13.90 5.35 -0.06
C LEU A 36 -13.50 6.82 0.12
N LYS A 37 -12.66 7.38 -0.78
CA LYS A 37 -12.24 8.78 -0.75
C LYS A 37 -13.40 9.74 -0.92
N GLU A 38 -14.46 9.33 -1.64
CA GLU A 38 -15.70 10.11 -1.81
C GLU A 38 -16.39 10.41 -0.47
N LYS A 39 -16.06 9.65 0.59
CA LYS A 39 -16.61 9.83 1.94
C LYS A 39 -15.72 10.66 2.84
N LEU A 40 -14.57 11.14 2.35
CA LEU A 40 -13.62 11.95 3.10
C LEU A 40 -13.76 13.42 2.69
N ASN A 41 -13.44 14.32 3.62
CA ASN A 41 -13.30 15.73 3.32
C ASN A 41 -11.86 16.01 2.89
N LEU A 42 -11.62 15.99 1.57
CA LEU A 42 -10.29 16.19 0.98
C LEU A 42 -9.78 17.64 1.11
N SER A 43 -10.64 18.59 1.51
CA SER A 43 -10.23 19.95 1.82
C SER A 43 -9.59 20.08 3.21
N CYS A 44 -9.67 19.03 4.03
CA CYS A 44 -9.03 18.96 5.33
C CYS A 44 -7.95 17.87 5.33
N PRO A 45 -6.93 17.99 6.20
CA PRO A 45 -5.96 16.92 6.41
C PRO A 45 -6.67 15.60 6.75
N VAL A 46 -6.28 14.53 6.06
CA VAL A 46 -6.73 13.18 6.27
C VAL A 46 -5.80 12.50 7.28
N LEU A 47 -6.39 11.93 8.33
CA LEU A 47 -5.65 11.14 9.31
C LEU A 47 -5.50 9.71 8.79
N THR A 48 -4.28 9.26 8.53
CA THR A 48 -4.00 7.88 8.11
C THR A 48 -3.44 7.07 9.27
N LEU A 49 -4.11 5.96 9.59
CA LEU A 49 -3.72 5.03 10.65
C LEU A 49 -3.35 3.68 10.05
N VAL A 50 -2.14 3.20 10.32
CA VAL A 50 -1.73 1.84 10.00
C VAL A 50 -1.81 1.01 11.26
N VAL A 51 -2.62 -0.03 11.23
CA VAL A 51 -2.88 -0.90 12.39
C VAL A 51 -2.66 -2.35 12.03
N THR A 52 -2.15 -3.14 12.97
CA THR A 52 -2.07 -4.60 12.80
C THR A 52 -3.43 -5.26 13.02
N GLY A 53 -3.55 -6.55 12.66
CA GLY A 53 -4.73 -7.36 13.00
C GLY A 53 -5.03 -7.48 14.50
N ARG A 54 -4.14 -7.02 15.40
CA ARG A 54 -4.36 -6.94 16.85
C ARG A 54 -4.73 -5.52 17.33
N ASN A 55 -5.13 -4.64 16.42
CA ASN A 55 -5.37 -3.21 16.68
C ASN A 55 -4.16 -2.46 17.26
N THR A 56 -2.94 -2.99 17.06
CA THR A 56 -1.73 -2.27 17.45
C THR A 56 -1.45 -1.20 16.40
N LEU A 57 -1.35 0.06 16.83
CA LEU A 57 -0.95 1.16 15.96
C LEU A 57 0.52 0.98 15.58
N VAL A 58 0.78 0.88 14.28
CA VAL A 58 2.13 0.77 13.70
C VAL A 58 2.63 2.15 13.31
N GLN A 59 1.76 2.93 12.67
CA GLN A 59 2.11 4.25 12.15
C GLN A 59 0.87 5.13 12.12
N LYS A 60 1.08 6.42 12.35
CA LYS A 60 0.05 7.46 12.30
C LYS A 60 0.62 8.64 11.53
N GLU A 61 -0.04 8.99 10.43
CA GLU A 61 0.31 10.15 9.60
C GLU A 61 -0.89 11.06 9.46
N THR A 62 -0.66 12.36 9.32
CA THR A 62 -1.71 13.33 8.99
C THR A 62 -1.26 14.09 7.76
N GLY A 63 -2.04 14.01 6.68
CA GLY A 63 -1.60 14.51 5.38
C GLY A 63 -2.72 14.51 4.35
N SER A 64 -2.37 14.42 3.08
CA SER A 64 -3.33 14.25 2.00
C SER A 64 -3.77 12.79 1.89
N ILE A 65 -4.70 12.51 0.97
CA ILE A 65 -5.06 11.13 0.61
C ILE A 65 -3.87 10.38 -0.03
N GLU A 66 -2.93 11.10 -0.63
CA GLU A 66 -1.73 10.53 -1.27
C GLU A 66 -0.82 9.88 -0.21
N THR A 67 -0.78 10.43 1.01
CA THR A 67 -0.08 9.78 2.14
C THR A 67 -0.64 8.38 2.41
N ALA A 68 -1.96 8.18 2.25
CA ALA A 68 -2.55 6.85 2.39
C ALA A 68 -2.18 5.92 1.22
N GLU A 69 -2.09 6.45 0.00
CA GLU A 69 -1.67 5.71 -1.20
C GLU A 69 -0.21 5.25 -1.09
N GLU A 70 0.69 6.13 -0.64
CA GLU A 70 2.10 5.81 -0.38
C GLU A 70 2.24 4.69 0.67
N LEU A 71 1.50 4.80 1.78
CA LEU A 71 1.50 3.78 2.83
C LEU A 71 0.92 2.45 2.33
N ILE A 72 -0.12 2.48 1.48
CA ILE A 72 -0.63 1.27 0.83
C ILE A 72 0.46 0.63 -0.02
N GLY A 73 1.16 1.42 -0.85
CA GLY A 73 2.26 0.93 -1.68
C GLY A 73 3.34 0.24 -0.85
N PHE A 74 3.83 0.92 0.18
CA PHE A 74 4.87 0.42 1.08
C PHE A 74 4.47 -0.88 1.79
N TYR A 75 3.31 -0.91 2.44
CA TYR A 75 2.89 -2.10 3.19
C TYR A 75 2.41 -3.23 2.28
N ASN A 76 2.02 -2.97 1.03
CA ASN A 76 1.56 -4.00 0.09
C ASN A 76 2.69 -4.94 -0.31
N GLU A 77 3.95 -4.51 -0.18
CA GLU A 77 5.10 -5.39 -0.42
C GLU A 77 5.16 -6.55 0.58
N THR A 78 4.78 -6.28 1.83
CA THR A 78 5.02 -7.18 2.97
C THR A 78 3.75 -7.76 3.59
N HIS A 79 2.60 -7.09 3.41
CA HIS A 79 1.34 -7.45 4.06
C HIS A 79 0.14 -7.43 3.10
N VAL A 80 -0.86 -8.24 3.43
CA VAL A 80 -2.23 -8.05 2.94
C VAL A 80 -2.84 -6.87 3.70
N ILE A 81 -3.28 -5.85 2.97
CA ILE A 81 -3.90 -4.65 3.54
C ILE A 81 -5.41 -4.70 3.32
N GLN A 82 -6.17 -4.34 4.36
CA GLN A 82 -7.58 -3.99 4.23
C GLN A 82 -7.76 -2.50 4.52
N VAL A 83 -8.54 -1.82 3.69
CA VAL A 83 -8.76 -0.37 3.80
C VAL A 83 -10.17 -0.07 4.27
N SER A 84 -10.27 0.85 5.22
CA SER A 84 -11.53 1.43 5.66
C SER A 84 -11.36 2.93 5.90
N VAL A 85 -12.47 3.66 5.97
CA VAL A 85 -12.48 5.08 6.29
C VAL A 85 -13.42 5.36 7.46
N ARG A 86 -13.10 6.40 8.24
CA ARG A 86 -13.94 6.98 9.29
C ARG A 86 -14.24 8.43 8.89
N PRO A 87 -15.35 8.67 8.16
CA PRO A 87 -15.71 10.00 7.66
C PRO A 87 -15.81 11.06 8.76
N ARG A 88 -16.38 10.71 9.92
CA ARG A 88 -16.53 11.62 11.07
C ARG A 88 -15.20 12.13 11.62
N GLN A 89 -14.12 11.39 11.40
CA GLN A 89 -12.77 11.71 11.89
C GLN A 89 -11.85 12.13 10.73
N ASN A 90 -12.39 12.25 9.51
CA ASN A 90 -11.63 12.39 8.27
C ASN A 90 -10.42 11.44 8.20
N ALA A 91 -10.63 10.17 8.55
CA ALA A 91 -9.53 9.22 8.72
C ALA A 91 -9.61 8.02 7.77
N VAL A 92 -8.43 7.54 7.34
CA VAL A 92 -8.22 6.27 6.64
C VAL A 92 -7.56 5.30 7.61
N ILE A 93 -8.03 4.05 7.63
CA ILE A 93 -7.44 2.98 8.42
C ILE A 93 -6.98 1.87 7.48
N LEU A 94 -5.67 1.60 7.52
CA LEU A 94 -4.99 0.53 6.81
C LEU A 94 -4.73 -0.62 7.79
N TYR A 95 -5.49 -1.70 7.67
CA TYR A 95 -5.32 -2.90 8.51
C TYR A 95 -4.35 -3.88 7.85
N LEU A 96 -3.23 -4.15 8.51
CA LEU A 96 -2.26 -5.17 8.13
C LEU A 96 -2.77 -6.54 8.61
N ALA A 97 -3.47 -7.25 7.73
CA ALA A 97 -4.17 -8.49 8.07
C ALA A 97 -3.24 -9.71 8.19
N ARG A 98 -2.30 -9.87 7.26
CA ARG A 98 -1.38 -11.02 7.21
C ARG A 98 -0.07 -10.65 6.52
N LYS A 99 1.07 -11.15 7.02
CA LYS A 99 2.37 -11.09 6.33
C LYS A 99 2.40 -12.04 5.13
N LEU A 100 2.91 -11.55 4.00
CA LEU A 100 2.93 -12.30 2.74
C LEU A 100 4.10 -13.30 2.67
N ASN A 101 5.26 -12.92 3.19
CA ASN A 101 6.44 -13.78 3.25
C ASN A 101 6.89 -13.95 4.71
N PRO A 102 6.35 -14.94 5.45
CA PRO A 102 6.85 -15.26 6.77
C PRO A 102 8.22 -15.99 6.76
N ARG A 103 8.77 -16.33 5.58
CA ARG A 103 10.05 -17.02 5.44
C ARG A 103 11.16 -16.05 5.01
N ARG A 104 11.77 -15.39 5.97
CA ARG A 104 13.19 -14.98 5.98
C ARG A 104 13.60 -14.85 7.46
N ASP A 105 13.73 -16.00 8.11
CA ASP A 105 14.70 -16.26 9.18
C ASP A 105 15.63 -17.34 8.64
#